data_AF-A0A1P8WPF5-F1
#
_entry.id   AF-A0A1P8WPF5-F1
#
_cell.length_a   1.000
_cell.length_b   1.000
_cell.length_c   1.000
_cell.angle_alpha   90.00
_cell.angle_beta   90.00
_cell.angle_gamma   90.00
#
_symmetry.space_group_name_H-M   'P 1'
#
loop_
_entity.id
_entity.type
_entity.pdbx_description
1 polymer ?
#
loop_
_entity_poly.entity_id
_entity_poly.type
_entity_poly.pdbx_seq_one_letter_code
_entity_poly.pdbx_strand_id
1 'polypeptide(L)'
;MLAITGQIFLQWLIPSNSSLPPGTERGDILFHEDCLPSKLGDWSLTRFTPADTVASERVWASSWYYVSDFGGAVVSFDQAGYTGWHELSDCYVATGWKHVSRKIIQLEDNDWPCVASIFEKPSGQQALVVFSLFFDDGMGVVPPNYDLSQPDNGNRGILDRFGDRMSDLHPSHQRQDPTRQCQVFVVGRQIGDTLTKEVIDLHVSTRAKFLAYWRQETAQPEQQANSETSS
;
A
#
# COMPACT_ATOMS: atom_id res chain seq x y z
N MET A 1 18.11 22.11 1.23
CA MET A 1 16.84 21.40 1.52
C MET A 1 16.01 21.40 0.26
N LEU A 2 15.94 20.27 -0.46
CA LEU A 2 14.97 20.12 -1.55
C LEU A 2 13.61 19.79 -0.92
N ALA A 3 12.62 20.66 -1.13
CA ALA A 3 11.24 20.34 -0.81
C ALA A 3 10.74 19.27 -1.80
N ILE A 4 10.58 18.04 -1.34
CA ILE A 4 9.96 16.97 -2.13
C ILE A 4 8.45 17.19 -2.10
N THR A 5 7.94 18.05 -2.98
CA THR A 5 6.50 18.14 -3.28
C THR A 5 6.14 17.04 -4.27
N GLY A 6 6.16 15.79 -3.80
CA GLY A 6 5.74 14.62 -4.56
C GLY A 6 4.28 14.30 -4.30
N GLN A 7 3.35 15.07 -4.87
CA GLN A 7 1.96 14.62 -5.02
C GLN A 7 1.93 13.62 -6.19
N ILE A 8 2.14 12.34 -5.88
CA ILE A 8 1.97 11.26 -6.84
C ILE A 8 0.46 10.97 -6.91
N PHE A 9 -0.24 11.61 -7.85
CA PHE A 9 -1.61 11.29 -8.20
C PHE A 9 -1.62 10.06 -9.13
N LEU A 10 -2.13 8.93 -8.64
CA LEU A 10 -2.28 7.68 -9.39
C LEU A 10 -3.78 7.46 -9.64
N GLN A 11 -4.23 7.72 -10.86
CA GLN A 11 -5.62 7.61 -11.28
C GLN A 11 -5.69 6.60 -12.44
N TRP A 12 -5.88 5.31 -12.16
CA TRP A 12 -6.02 4.27 -13.20
C TRP A 12 -7.06 3.20 -12.83
N LEU A 13 -7.67 2.61 -13.87
CA LEU A 13 -8.91 1.82 -13.87
C LEU A 13 -8.77 0.43 -13.21
N ILE A 14 -9.42 0.24 -12.05
CA ILE A 14 -9.63 -1.08 -11.46
C ILE A 14 -11.10 -1.17 -11.01
N PRO A 15 -11.82 -2.26 -11.31
CA PRO A 15 -13.19 -2.46 -10.83
C PRO A 15 -13.19 -2.62 -9.31
N SER A 16 -13.86 -1.70 -8.60
CA SER A 16 -14.26 -1.92 -7.21
C SER A 16 -15.56 -2.73 -7.19
N ASN A 17 -15.66 -3.70 -6.28
CA ASN A 17 -16.89 -4.49 -6.11
C ASN A 17 -17.98 -3.75 -5.32
N SER A 18 -17.67 -2.55 -4.82
CA SER A 18 -18.63 -1.63 -4.21
C SER A 18 -19.26 -0.74 -5.28
N SER A 19 -20.60 -0.60 -5.24
CA SER A 19 -21.33 0.41 -6.01
C SER A 19 -21.11 1.82 -5.48
N LEU A 20 -20.65 1.96 -4.23
CA LEU A 20 -20.31 3.23 -3.62
C LEU A 20 -18.84 3.58 -3.89
N PRO A 21 -18.53 4.86 -4.20
CA PRO A 21 -17.16 5.32 -4.30
C PRO A 21 -16.45 5.20 -2.94
N PRO A 22 -15.11 5.16 -2.93
CA PRO A 22 -14.33 5.25 -1.70
C PRO A 22 -14.73 6.47 -0.84
N GLY A 23 -14.93 6.23 0.45
CA GLY A 23 -15.34 7.21 1.44
C GLY A 23 -16.01 6.60 2.66
N THR A 24 -16.27 7.44 3.66
CA THR A 24 -16.91 7.02 4.92
C THR A 24 -18.27 6.38 4.71
N GLU A 25 -19.02 6.80 3.68
CA GLU A 25 -20.31 6.20 3.30
C GLU A 25 -20.19 4.74 2.84
N ARG A 26 -19.02 4.33 2.37
CA ARG A 26 -18.71 2.94 2.03
C ARG A 26 -18.24 2.12 3.25
N GLY A 27 -18.01 2.78 4.40
CA GLY A 27 -17.39 2.18 5.57
C GLY A 27 -15.86 2.31 5.59
N ASP A 28 -15.28 3.18 4.76
CA ASP A 28 -13.86 3.47 4.87
C ASP A 28 -13.55 4.30 6.12
N ILE A 29 -12.40 4.03 6.70
CA ILE A 29 -11.98 4.68 7.94
C ILE A 29 -11.34 6.04 7.63
N LEU A 30 -11.68 7.05 8.42
CA LEU A 30 -10.96 8.31 8.45
C LEU A 30 -9.74 8.16 9.37
N PHE A 31 -8.55 8.22 8.80
CA PHE A 31 -7.31 8.24 9.57
C PHE A 31 -6.99 9.66 10.05
N HIS A 32 -6.30 9.73 11.19
CA HIS A 32 -5.80 10.95 11.79
C HIS A 32 -4.27 10.93 11.85
N GLU A 33 -3.67 12.09 12.07
CA GLU A 33 -2.21 12.24 12.12
C GLU A 33 -1.59 11.34 13.21
N ASP A 34 -2.25 11.23 14.35
CA ASP A 34 -1.83 10.47 15.53
C ASP A 34 -2.06 8.95 15.44
N CYS A 35 -2.68 8.45 14.35
CA CYS A 35 -2.76 7.01 14.08
C CYS A 35 -1.37 6.37 13.90
N LEU A 36 -0.36 7.17 13.53
CA LEU A 36 1.04 6.74 13.56
C LEU A 36 1.85 7.62 14.53
N PRO A 37 2.90 7.08 15.19
CA PRO A 37 3.70 7.85 16.13
C PRO A 37 4.52 8.91 15.43
N SER A 38 4.81 10.01 16.14
CA SER A 38 5.71 11.05 15.63
C SER A 38 7.14 10.57 15.38
N LYS A 39 7.52 9.38 15.90
CA LYS A 39 8.83 8.72 15.69
C LYS A 39 8.70 7.21 15.52
N LEU A 40 9.40 6.66 14.53
CA LEU A 40 9.50 5.21 14.27
C LEU A 40 10.96 4.86 13.93
N GLY A 41 11.69 4.34 14.92
CA GLY A 41 13.15 4.23 14.79
C GLY A 41 13.77 5.61 14.58
N ASP A 42 14.60 5.73 13.54
CA ASP A 42 15.26 7.00 13.16
C ASP A 42 14.37 7.91 12.29
N TRP A 43 13.16 7.48 11.97
CA TRP A 43 12.21 8.26 11.17
C TRP A 43 11.39 9.18 12.06
N SER A 44 11.37 10.47 11.72
CA SER A 44 10.53 11.48 12.38
C SER A 44 9.40 11.95 11.46
N LEU A 45 8.17 11.96 11.96
CA LEU A 45 7.01 12.48 11.23
C LEU A 45 7.15 13.99 11.02
N THR A 46 6.83 14.45 9.82
CA THR A 46 6.92 15.87 9.44
C THR A 46 5.63 16.44 8.90
N ARG A 47 4.77 15.59 8.32
CA ARG A 47 3.49 15.99 7.76
C ARG A 47 2.54 14.80 7.70
N PHE A 48 1.26 15.07 7.88
CA PHE A 48 0.17 14.16 7.55
C PHE A 48 -0.69 14.75 6.42
N THR A 49 -1.26 13.89 5.60
CA THR A 49 -2.24 14.24 4.57
C THR A 49 -3.37 13.22 4.67
N PRO A 50 -4.58 13.62 5.09
CA PRO A 50 -5.71 12.71 5.15
C PRO A 50 -6.13 12.29 3.74
N ALA A 51 -6.94 11.23 3.66
CA ALA A 51 -7.65 10.91 2.43
C ALA A 51 -8.46 12.12 1.95
N ASP A 52 -8.29 12.48 0.67
CA ASP A 52 -9.00 13.61 0.08
C ASP A 52 -10.48 13.24 -0.11
N THR A 53 -11.37 14.03 0.50
CA THR A 53 -12.82 13.88 0.35
C THR A 53 -13.33 14.38 -1.01
N VAL A 54 -12.48 15.02 -1.82
CA VAL A 54 -12.94 15.86 -2.95
C VAL A 54 -12.39 15.46 -4.33
N ALA A 55 -11.31 14.65 -4.46
CA ALA A 55 -10.67 14.50 -5.77
C ALA A 55 -10.13 13.10 -6.11
N SER A 56 -11.02 12.13 -6.21
CA SER A 56 -11.15 11.18 -7.33
C SER A 56 -12.01 10.00 -6.89
N GLU A 57 -12.92 9.52 -7.73
CA GLU A 57 -13.89 8.45 -7.41
C GLU A 57 -13.27 7.09 -7.02
N ARG A 58 -11.94 6.99 -6.86
CA ARG A 58 -11.22 5.70 -6.86
C ARG A 58 -10.08 5.55 -5.87
N VAL A 59 -9.65 6.63 -5.21
CA VAL A 59 -8.53 6.55 -4.27
C VAL A 59 -8.97 7.11 -2.93
N TRP A 60 -8.80 6.31 -1.87
CA TRP A 60 -9.01 6.74 -0.49
C TRP A 60 -7.77 6.40 0.31
N ALA A 61 -6.76 7.27 0.17
CA ALA A 61 -5.44 7.04 0.72
C ALA A 61 -5.03 8.15 1.67
N SER A 62 -4.64 7.78 2.89
CA SER A 62 -4.00 8.69 3.85
C SER A 62 -2.48 8.51 3.80
N SER A 63 -1.74 9.60 3.99
CA SER A 63 -0.28 9.60 3.89
C SER A 63 0.41 10.32 5.04
N TRP A 64 1.49 9.73 5.54
CA TRP A 64 2.38 10.26 6.56
C TRP A 64 3.77 10.42 5.98
N TYR A 65 4.36 11.59 6.15
CA TYR A 65 5.66 11.94 5.59
C TYR A 65 6.71 11.90 6.71
N TYR A 66 7.64 10.98 6.59
CA TYR A 66 8.73 10.82 7.54
C TYR A 66 10.05 11.30 6.94
N VAL A 67 10.96 11.74 7.79
CA VAL A 67 12.35 12.05 7.43
C VAL A 67 13.32 11.33 8.35
N SER A 68 14.46 10.93 7.78
CA SER A 68 15.62 10.38 8.49
C SER A 68 16.90 10.87 7.81
N ASP A 69 18.07 10.41 8.27
CA ASP A 69 19.36 10.67 7.61
C ASP A 69 19.43 10.08 6.19
N PHE A 70 18.56 9.12 5.87
CA PHE A 70 18.46 8.56 4.52
C PHE A 70 17.60 9.39 3.56
N GLY A 71 16.85 10.37 4.05
CA GLY A 71 15.98 11.23 3.25
C GLY A 71 14.51 11.15 3.68
N GLY A 72 13.62 11.46 2.74
CA GLY A 72 12.17 11.46 2.97
C GLY A 72 11.52 10.12 2.58
N ALA A 73 10.57 9.67 3.41
CA ALA A 73 9.69 8.55 3.14
C ALA A 73 8.23 8.99 3.17
N VAL A 74 7.40 8.38 2.33
CA VAL A 74 5.94 8.50 2.37
C VAL A 74 5.36 7.16 2.76
N VAL A 75 4.77 7.08 3.94
CA VAL A 75 3.96 5.95 4.38
C VAL A 75 2.53 6.23 3.96
N SER A 76 1.88 5.31 3.27
CA SER A 76 0.48 5.46 2.87
C SER A 76 -0.36 4.24 3.24
N PHE A 77 -1.63 4.49 3.51
CA PHE A 77 -2.66 3.48 3.69
C PHE A 77 -3.79 3.76 2.69
N ASP A 78 -4.03 2.81 1.78
CA ASP A 78 -5.03 2.91 0.72
C ASP A 78 -6.17 1.92 0.96
N GLN A 79 -7.39 2.46 0.89
CA GLN A 79 -8.63 1.74 1.11
C GLN A 79 -9.45 1.57 -0.17
N ALA A 80 -8.91 1.82 -1.36
CA ALA A 80 -9.65 1.75 -2.63
C ALA A 80 -10.51 0.48 -2.83
N GLY A 81 -10.23 -0.61 -2.10
CA GLY A 81 -11.10 -1.78 -2.02
C GLY A 81 -10.82 -2.76 -3.14
N TYR A 82 -9.53 -2.99 -3.42
CA TYR A 82 -9.09 -3.94 -4.43
C TYR A 82 -9.54 -5.35 -4.07
N THR A 83 -9.83 -6.17 -5.08
CA THR A 83 -10.12 -7.59 -4.86
C THR A 83 -8.82 -8.39 -4.90
N GLY A 84 -8.45 -9.01 -3.78
CA GLY A 84 -7.22 -9.79 -3.66
C GLY A 84 -5.94 -8.94 -3.80
N TRP A 85 -4.96 -9.44 -4.56
CA TRP A 85 -3.66 -8.78 -4.72
C TRP A 85 -3.71 -7.60 -5.70
N HIS A 86 -3.27 -6.42 -5.24
CA HIS A 86 -3.02 -5.25 -6.08
C HIS A 86 -1.52 -5.01 -6.22
N GLU A 87 -1.01 -5.11 -7.46
CA GLU A 87 0.40 -4.89 -7.75
C GLU A 87 0.67 -3.40 -8.03
N LEU A 88 1.45 -2.78 -7.16
CA LEU A 88 1.82 -1.36 -7.30
C LEU A 88 2.79 -1.09 -8.45
N SER A 89 3.54 -2.10 -8.89
CA SER A 89 4.57 -1.91 -9.92
C SER A 89 4.01 -1.31 -11.21
N ASP A 90 2.79 -1.68 -11.61
CA ASP A 90 2.13 -1.14 -12.80
C ASP A 90 1.84 0.38 -12.65
N CYS A 91 1.45 0.83 -11.47
CA CYS A 91 1.17 2.24 -11.16
C CYS A 91 2.44 3.10 -11.27
N TYR A 92 3.57 2.62 -10.75
CA TYR A 92 4.84 3.33 -10.88
C TYR A 92 5.34 3.33 -12.33
N VAL A 93 5.19 2.22 -13.05
CA VAL A 93 5.55 2.17 -14.47
C VAL A 93 4.73 3.17 -15.29
N ALA A 94 3.43 3.27 -15.04
CA ALA A 94 2.56 4.25 -15.70
C ALA A 94 2.97 5.72 -15.42
N THR A 95 3.69 6.00 -14.33
CA THR A 95 4.22 7.34 -14.01
C THR A 95 5.67 7.56 -14.47
N GLY A 96 6.14 6.71 -15.40
CA GLY A 96 7.43 6.85 -16.06
C GLY A 96 8.61 6.26 -15.30
N TRP A 97 8.36 5.42 -14.29
CA TRP A 97 9.40 4.63 -13.65
C TRP A 97 9.68 3.35 -14.45
N LYS A 98 10.93 2.94 -14.50
CA LYS A 98 11.33 1.61 -14.97
C LYS A 98 11.46 0.69 -13.77
N HIS A 99 10.75 -0.44 -13.80
CA HIS A 99 10.90 -1.45 -12.76
C HIS A 99 12.27 -2.15 -12.89
N VAL A 100 13.01 -2.24 -11.79
CA VAL A 100 14.39 -2.79 -11.73
C VAL A 100 14.41 -4.15 -11.04
N SER A 101 13.76 -4.28 -9.89
CA SER A 101 13.71 -5.55 -9.16
C SER A 101 12.48 -5.62 -8.28
N ARG A 102 11.94 -6.84 -8.09
CA ARG A 102 10.87 -7.17 -7.15
C ARG A 102 11.32 -8.34 -6.29
N LYS A 103 11.13 -8.23 -4.98
CA LYS A 103 11.42 -9.29 -4.03
C LYS A 103 10.23 -9.47 -3.09
N ILE A 104 9.78 -10.71 -2.90
CA ILE A 104 8.86 -11.06 -1.82
C ILE A 104 9.72 -11.29 -0.57
N ILE A 105 9.44 -10.55 0.49
CA ILE A 105 10.14 -10.63 1.77
C ILE A 105 9.24 -11.40 2.73
N GLN A 106 9.68 -12.61 3.09
CA GLN A 106 9.07 -13.38 4.17
C GLN A 106 9.57 -12.85 5.50
N LEU A 107 8.67 -12.68 6.46
CA LEU A 107 9.00 -12.18 7.79
C LEU A 107 8.90 -13.35 8.77
N GLU A 108 9.92 -13.53 9.61
CA GLU A 108 10.14 -14.76 10.39
C GLU A 108 8.96 -15.10 11.33
N ASP A 109 8.24 -14.08 11.82
CA ASP A 109 7.18 -14.22 12.82
C ASP A 109 5.76 -13.98 12.27
N ASN A 110 5.58 -13.92 10.94
CA ASN A 110 4.27 -13.59 10.37
C ASN A 110 4.05 -14.16 8.96
N ASP A 111 2.91 -14.81 8.75
CA ASP A 111 2.41 -15.27 7.45
C ASP A 111 1.97 -14.12 6.51
N TRP A 112 2.22 -12.88 6.91
CA TRP A 112 1.96 -11.68 6.13
C TRP A 112 3.25 -11.14 5.50
N PRO A 113 3.65 -11.66 4.32
CA PRO A 113 4.81 -11.16 3.58
C PRO A 113 4.60 -9.73 3.08
N CYS A 114 5.69 -9.07 2.69
CA CYS A 114 5.64 -7.82 1.94
C CYS A 114 6.43 -7.94 0.62
N VAL A 115 6.18 -7.02 -0.30
CA VAL A 115 6.92 -6.91 -1.56
C VAL A 115 7.78 -5.66 -1.51
N ALA A 116 9.06 -5.82 -1.80
CA ALA A 116 10.01 -4.73 -2.00
C ALA A 116 10.34 -4.62 -3.49
N SER A 117 10.02 -3.49 -4.10
CA SER A 117 10.26 -3.20 -5.51
C SER A 117 11.14 -1.96 -5.68
N ILE A 118 12.20 -2.08 -6.48
CA ILE A 118 13.09 -0.99 -6.85
C ILE A 118 12.73 -0.53 -8.26
N PHE A 119 12.73 0.79 -8.42
CA PHE A 119 12.46 1.47 -9.69
C PHE A 119 13.55 2.48 -10.01
N GLU A 120 13.68 2.84 -11.27
CA GLU A 120 14.64 3.82 -11.77
C GLU A 120 14.01 4.70 -12.85
N LYS A 121 14.37 6.00 -12.87
CA LYS A 121 14.10 6.89 -14.00
C LYS A 121 15.33 7.02 -14.91
N PRO A 122 15.16 7.39 -16.19
CA PRO A 122 16.29 7.66 -17.09
C PRO A 122 17.31 8.68 -16.57
N SER A 123 16.91 9.53 -15.62
CA SER A 123 17.81 10.48 -14.93
C SER A 123 18.75 9.84 -13.90
N GLY A 124 18.68 8.51 -13.69
CA GLY A 124 19.41 7.79 -12.64
C GLY A 124 18.82 7.95 -11.24
N GLN A 125 17.62 8.55 -11.12
CA GLN A 125 16.91 8.61 -9.84
C GLN A 125 16.31 7.24 -9.56
N GLN A 126 16.51 6.73 -8.34
CA GLN A 126 15.94 5.46 -7.90
C GLN A 126 14.81 5.68 -6.90
N ALA A 127 13.87 4.74 -6.87
CA ALA A 127 12.84 4.65 -5.85
C ALA A 127 12.77 3.23 -5.31
N LEU A 128 12.39 3.13 -4.04
CA LEU A 128 12.05 1.86 -3.40
C LEU A 128 10.63 1.97 -2.85
N VAL A 129 9.85 0.92 -3.12
CA VAL A 129 8.49 0.76 -2.63
C VAL A 129 8.43 -0.55 -1.87
N VAL A 130 8.03 -0.48 -0.60
CA VAL A 130 7.72 -1.67 0.19
C VAL A 130 6.24 -1.65 0.50
N PHE A 131 5.52 -2.72 0.17
CA PHE A 131 4.07 -2.76 0.36
C PHE A 131 3.55 -4.14 0.72
N SER A 132 2.38 -4.18 1.35
CA SER A 132 1.66 -5.41 1.66
C SER A 132 0.17 -5.12 1.78
N LEU A 133 -0.66 -6.13 1.54
CA LEU A 133 -2.11 -6.01 1.60
C LEU A 133 -2.69 -6.95 2.66
N PHE A 134 -3.83 -6.60 3.23
CA PHE A 134 -4.63 -7.50 4.08
C PHE A 134 -6.11 -7.39 3.74
N PHE A 135 -6.89 -8.43 4.04
CA PHE A 135 -8.34 -8.45 3.91
C PHE A 135 -9.01 -7.76 5.10
N ASP A 136 -10.31 -7.48 5.02
CA ASP A 136 -11.05 -6.76 6.07
C ASP A 136 -11.04 -7.48 7.45
N ASP A 137 -10.80 -8.80 7.48
CA ASP A 137 -10.61 -9.58 8.71
C ASP A 137 -9.19 -9.49 9.32
N GLY A 138 -8.28 -8.77 8.65
CA GLY A 138 -6.90 -8.60 9.06
C GLY A 138 -5.94 -9.68 8.59
N MET A 139 -6.39 -10.66 7.80
CA MET A 139 -5.52 -11.69 7.24
C MET A 139 -4.66 -11.10 6.12
N GLY A 140 -3.36 -11.37 6.14
CA GLY A 140 -2.44 -10.95 5.10
C GLY A 140 -2.78 -11.56 3.74
N VAL A 141 -2.64 -10.76 2.68
CA VAL A 141 -2.72 -11.23 1.30
C VAL A 141 -1.34 -11.70 0.87
N VAL A 142 -1.26 -12.94 0.39
CA VAL A 142 -0.03 -13.49 -0.18
C VAL A 142 0.22 -12.87 -1.57
N PRO A 143 1.40 -12.32 -1.85
CA PRO A 143 1.75 -11.85 -3.18
C PRO A 143 1.96 -13.04 -4.13
N PRO A 144 1.45 -12.95 -5.37
CA PRO A 144 1.77 -13.92 -6.42
C PRO A 144 3.27 -13.90 -6.73
N ASN A 145 3.80 -15.08 -7.03
CA ASN A 145 5.21 -15.29 -7.35
C ASN A 145 5.44 -15.28 -8.87
N TYR A 146 5.28 -14.11 -9.49
CA TYR A 146 5.68 -13.92 -10.89
C TYR A 146 6.99 -13.17 -11.03
N ASP A 147 7.73 -13.52 -12.09
CA ASP A 147 8.95 -12.85 -12.50
C ASP A 147 8.62 -11.64 -13.37
N LEU A 148 8.74 -10.44 -12.80
CA LEU A 148 8.57 -9.18 -13.52
C LEU A 148 9.82 -8.76 -14.34
N SER A 149 10.90 -9.54 -14.30
CA SER A 149 12.15 -9.23 -15.01
C SER A 149 12.15 -9.68 -16.47
N GLN A 150 11.18 -10.51 -16.88
CA GLN A 150 11.07 -10.87 -18.29
C GLN A 150 10.62 -9.65 -19.09
N PRO A 151 11.45 -9.16 -20.04
CA PRO A 151 11.04 -8.08 -20.91
C PRO A 151 9.79 -8.53 -21.64
N ASP A 152 8.74 -7.73 -21.51
CA ASP A 152 7.50 -7.92 -22.21
C ASP A 152 7.83 -8.05 -23.71
N ASN A 153 7.62 -9.24 -24.28
CA ASN A 153 7.75 -9.46 -25.71
C ASN A 153 6.56 -8.79 -26.41
N GLY A 154 6.51 -7.46 -26.32
CA GLY A 154 5.79 -6.47 -27.13
C GLY A 154 4.27 -6.57 -27.29
N ASN A 155 3.61 -7.64 -26.84
CA ASN A 155 2.25 -7.94 -27.30
C ASN A 155 1.26 -8.39 -26.22
N ARG A 156 1.65 -8.42 -24.94
CA ARG A 156 0.69 -8.71 -23.86
C ARG A 156 0.15 -7.41 -23.31
N GLY A 157 -1.15 -7.20 -23.50
CA GLY A 157 -1.83 -6.04 -22.96
C GLY A 157 -1.80 -6.06 -21.43
N ILE A 158 -1.99 -4.90 -20.79
CA ILE A 158 -2.21 -4.78 -19.34
C ILE A 158 -3.24 -5.82 -18.85
N LEU A 159 -4.28 -6.09 -19.65
CA LEU A 159 -5.33 -7.08 -19.39
C LEU A 159 -4.84 -8.53 -19.36
N ASP A 160 -3.84 -8.90 -20.18
CA ASP A 160 -3.31 -10.28 -20.20
C ASP A 160 -2.55 -10.60 -18.90
N ARG A 161 -1.89 -9.58 -18.31
CA ARG A 161 -1.23 -9.69 -17.00
C ARG A 161 -2.22 -9.79 -15.84
N PHE A 162 -3.47 -9.36 -16.01
CA PHE A 162 -4.55 -9.63 -15.05
C PHE A 162 -5.05 -11.07 -15.14
N GLY A 163 -5.03 -11.68 -16.34
CA GLY A 163 -5.48 -13.07 -16.56
C GLY A 163 -4.54 -14.12 -15.97
N ASP A 164 -3.22 -13.93 -16.10
CA ASP A 164 -2.20 -14.84 -15.54
C ASP A 164 -2.21 -14.87 -13.98
N ARG A 165 -2.98 -14.00 -13.32
CA ARG A 165 -3.12 -13.93 -11.84
C ARG A 165 -3.96 -15.06 -11.22
N MET A 166 -4.68 -15.85 -12.02
CA MET A 166 -5.67 -16.82 -11.53
C MET A 166 -5.14 -18.26 -11.32
N SER A 167 -3.86 -18.56 -11.61
CA SER A 167 -3.38 -19.95 -11.65
C SER A 167 -2.62 -20.46 -10.41
N ASP A 168 -2.27 -19.62 -9.43
CA ASP A 168 -1.50 -20.06 -8.26
C ASP A 168 -2.40 -20.36 -7.05
N LEU A 169 -2.47 -21.63 -6.66
CA LEU A 169 -3.38 -22.24 -5.70
C LEU A 169 -3.04 -21.95 -4.21
N HIS A 170 -2.95 -20.68 -3.80
CA HIS A 170 -2.98 -20.34 -2.37
C HIS A 170 -4.44 -20.00 -1.96
N PRO A 171 -4.98 -20.47 -0.81
CA PRO A 171 -6.36 -20.18 -0.40
C PRO A 171 -6.67 -18.68 -0.33
N SER A 172 -5.68 -17.85 0.01
CA SER A 172 -5.81 -16.39 -0.01
C SER A 172 -5.99 -15.80 -1.41
N HIS A 173 -5.49 -16.46 -2.46
CA HIS A 173 -5.65 -15.98 -3.84
C HIS A 173 -7.08 -16.17 -4.37
N GLN A 174 -7.88 -17.04 -3.74
CA GLN A 174 -9.26 -17.30 -4.14
C GLN A 174 -10.27 -16.37 -3.46
N ARG A 175 -9.86 -15.64 -2.41
CA ARG A 175 -10.74 -14.70 -1.72
C ARG A 175 -11.09 -13.54 -2.64
N GLN A 176 -12.38 -13.23 -2.73
CA GLN A 176 -12.92 -12.10 -3.48
C GLN A 176 -13.21 -10.89 -2.57
N ASP A 177 -12.76 -10.96 -1.31
CA ASP A 177 -12.97 -9.91 -0.33
C ASP A 177 -12.15 -8.66 -0.68
N PRO A 178 -12.65 -7.45 -0.32
CA PRO A 178 -11.88 -6.22 -0.41
C PRO A 178 -10.58 -6.31 0.40
N THR A 179 -9.53 -5.67 -0.11
CA THR A 179 -8.24 -5.57 0.54
C THR A 179 -7.87 -4.13 0.85
N ARG A 180 -6.97 -3.97 1.82
CA ARG A 180 -6.40 -2.71 2.28
C ARG A 180 -4.89 -2.76 2.07
N GLN A 181 -4.34 -1.71 1.48
CA GLN A 181 -2.93 -1.67 1.09
C GLN A 181 -2.14 -0.73 1.98
N CYS A 182 -1.06 -1.25 2.58
CA CYS A 182 -0.05 -0.47 3.27
C CYS A 182 1.16 -0.33 2.36
N GLN A 183 1.76 0.85 2.27
CA GLN A 183 2.99 1.06 1.51
C GLN A 183 3.93 2.08 2.15
N VAL A 184 5.22 1.94 1.87
CA VAL A 184 6.25 2.94 2.13
C VAL A 184 7.00 3.21 0.83
N PHE A 185 7.10 4.48 0.46
CA PHE A 185 7.75 4.97 -0.75
C PHE A 185 8.92 5.88 -0.39
N VAL A 186 10.11 5.59 -0.91
CA VAL A 186 11.28 6.47 -0.81
C VAL A 186 11.88 6.75 -2.18
N VAL A 187 12.51 7.91 -2.32
CA VAL A 187 13.24 8.31 -3.53
C VAL A 187 14.65 8.72 -3.14
N GLY A 188 15.64 8.18 -3.84
CA GLY A 188 17.06 8.45 -3.58
C GLY A 188 17.88 8.41 -4.86
N ARG A 189 19.18 8.75 -4.73
CA ARG A 189 20.15 8.54 -5.83
C ARG A 189 20.60 7.09 -5.92
N GLN A 190 20.64 6.39 -4.80
CA GLN A 190 21.04 4.99 -4.71
C GLN A 190 20.25 4.31 -3.60
N ILE A 191 19.61 3.19 -3.93
CA ILE A 191 18.95 2.31 -2.96
C ILE A 191 19.93 1.17 -2.63
N GLY A 192 20.58 1.26 -1.47
CA GLY A 192 21.45 0.21 -0.94
C GLY A 192 20.73 -0.70 0.05
N ASP A 193 21.42 -1.75 0.50
CA ASP A 193 20.88 -2.74 1.43
C ASP A 193 20.46 -2.12 2.77
N THR A 194 21.25 -1.19 3.31
CA THR A 194 20.91 -0.48 4.56
C THR A 194 19.60 0.27 4.44
N LEU A 195 19.45 1.13 3.41
CA LEU A 195 18.19 1.84 3.18
C LEU A 195 17.02 0.88 2.93
N THR A 196 17.26 -0.20 2.20
CA THR A 196 16.24 -1.22 1.94
C THR A 196 15.73 -1.83 3.24
N LYS A 197 16.64 -2.21 4.14
CA LYS A 197 16.29 -2.74 5.46
C LYS A 197 15.49 -1.72 6.28
N GLU A 198 15.97 -0.47 6.36
CA GLU A 198 15.29 0.60 7.12
C GLU A 198 13.87 0.87 6.63
N VAL A 199 13.64 0.82 5.31
CA VAL A 199 12.31 1.01 4.72
C VAL A 199 11.41 -0.21 4.96
N ILE A 200 11.96 -1.43 4.94
CA ILE A 200 11.23 -2.64 5.33
C ILE A 200 10.81 -2.55 6.79
N ASP A 201 11.71 -2.15 7.70
CA ASP A 201 11.41 -2.03 9.13
C ASP A 201 10.35 -0.95 9.39
N LEU A 202 10.44 0.19 8.68
CA LEU A 202 9.42 1.23 8.72
C LEU A 202 8.06 0.67 8.27
N HIS A 203 8.02 -0.05 7.14
CA HIS A 203 6.78 -0.66 6.62
C HIS A 203 6.18 -1.67 7.59
N VAL A 204 7.00 -2.57 8.15
CA VAL A 204 6.54 -3.57 9.12
C VAL A 204 5.98 -2.90 10.38
N SER A 205 6.61 -1.83 10.83
CA SER A 205 6.16 -1.06 11.99
C SER A 205 4.83 -0.34 11.74
N THR A 206 4.67 0.29 10.57
CA THR A 206 3.46 1.05 10.23
C THR A 206 2.28 0.14 9.89
N ARG A 207 2.50 -0.95 9.15
CA ARG A 207 1.41 -1.88 8.78
C ARG A 207 0.77 -2.55 9.99
N ALA A 208 1.54 -2.85 11.03
CA ALA A 208 1.02 -3.42 12.27
C ALA A 208 0.07 -2.44 12.98
N LYS A 209 0.39 -1.15 12.95
CA LYS A 209 -0.43 -0.08 13.52
C LYS A 209 -1.70 0.16 12.70
N PHE A 210 -1.58 0.16 11.37
CA PHE A 210 -2.74 0.25 10.50
C PHE A 210 -3.71 -0.92 10.71
N LEU A 211 -3.21 -2.14 10.83
CA LEU A 211 -4.04 -3.31 11.12
C LEU A 211 -4.71 -3.20 12.50
N ALA A 212 -3.98 -2.76 13.52
CA ALA A 212 -4.55 -2.57 14.86
C ALA A 212 -5.68 -1.53 14.85
N TYR A 213 -5.46 -0.40 14.19
CA TYR A 213 -6.45 0.66 14.04
C TYR A 213 -7.66 0.18 13.23
N TRP A 214 -7.44 -0.52 12.11
CA TRP A 214 -8.49 -1.11 11.29
C TRP A 214 -9.41 -2.01 12.12
N ARG A 215 -8.84 -2.92 12.91
CA ARG A 215 -9.60 -3.82 13.80
C ARG A 215 -10.37 -3.07 14.88
N GLN A 216 -9.78 -2.03 15.46
CA GLN A 216 -10.43 -1.22 16.48
C GLN A 216 -11.69 -0.54 15.93
N GLU A 217 -11.60 0.11 14.77
CA GLU A 217 -12.72 0.85 14.18
C GLU A 217 -13.80 -0.08 13.63
N THR A 218 -13.42 -1.22 13.04
CA THR A 218 -14.37 -2.18 12.47
C THR A 218 -15.08 -3.05 13.52
N ALA A 219 -14.55 -3.14 14.75
CA ALA A 219 -15.20 -3.89 15.85
C ALA A 219 -16.30 -3.09 16.59
N GLN A 220 -16.35 -1.77 16.45
CA GLN A 220 -17.31 -0.90 17.17
C GLN A 220 -18.80 -0.98 16.74
N PRO A 221 -19.20 -1.38 15.51
CA PRO A 221 -20.61 -1.33 15.09
C PRO A 221 -21.57 -2.17 15.96
N GLU A 222 -21.12 -3.28 16.54
CA GLU A 222 -22.00 -4.18 17.31
C GLU A 222 -22.38 -3.62 18.69
N GLN A 223 -21.62 -2.68 19.25
CA GLN A 223 -21.92 -2.13 20.58
C GLN A 223 -22.94 -0.98 20.55
N GLN A 224 -22.95 -0.18 19.48
CA GLN A 224 -23.90 0.93 19.35
C GLN A 224 -25.32 0.43 19.03
N ALA A 225 -25.48 -0.57 18.16
CA ALA A 225 -26.78 -1.15 17.82
C ALA A 225 -27.52 -1.79 19.02
N ASN A 226 -26.78 -2.30 20.01
CA ASN A 226 -27.35 -2.89 21.23
C ASN A 226 -27.72 -1.84 22.30
N SER A 227 -27.16 -0.63 22.22
CA SER A 227 -27.49 0.47 23.14
C SER A 227 -28.78 1.20 22.78
N GLU A 228 -29.15 1.25 21.50
CA GLU A 228 -30.38 1.91 21.03
C GLU A 228 -31.64 1.04 21.14
N THR A 229 -31.50 -0.29 21.21
CA THR A 229 -32.64 -1.23 21.39
C THR A 229 -33.04 -1.47 22.85
N SER A 230 -32.29 -0.91 23.80
CA SER A 230 -32.54 -1.04 25.24
C SER A 230 -33.16 0.21 25.89
N SER A 231 -33.61 1.18 25.08
CA SER A 231 -34.25 2.43 25.54
C SER A 231 -35.74 2.48 25.23
#